data_AF-A0A6V8NMA2-F1
#
_entry.id   AF-A0A6V8NMA2-F1
#
_cell.length_a   1.000
_cell.length_b   1.000
_cell.length_c   1.000
_cell.angle_alpha   90.00
_cell.angle_beta   90.00
_cell.angle_gamma   90.00
#
_symmetry.space_group_name_H-M   'P 1'
#
loop_
_entity.id
_entity.type
_entity.pdbx_description
1 polymer ?
#
loop_
_entity_poly.entity_id
_entity_poly.type
_entity_poly.pdbx_seq_one_letter_code
_entity_poly.pdbx_strand_id
1 'polypeptide(L)'
;MGFDILSLILFLPLAGSILVLLIPKENKNLIKVASLVFSLPSLVLSGLLYYYFDHSLGAMQFQVNVPWVRSVGLFYQLGVDGISLPLVILTALLSTVSLLASWTINEKVKGYFS
;
A
#
# COMPACT_ATOMS: atom_id res chain seq x y z
N MET A 1 -8.47 13.99 -14.55
CA MET A 1 -7.25 13.32 -14.04
C MET A 1 -7.34 13.32 -12.53
N GLY A 2 -8.22 12.47 -11.99
CA GLY A 2 -8.44 12.37 -10.55
C GLY A 2 -7.36 11.47 -9.95
N PHE A 3 -6.96 11.73 -8.73
CA PHE A 3 -6.00 10.90 -8.01
C PHE A 3 -6.57 9.48 -7.81
N ASP A 4 -5.91 8.46 -8.35
CA ASP A 4 -6.32 7.06 -8.20
C ASP A 4 -5.88 6.51 -6.84
N ILE A 5 -6.75 6.67 -5.83
CA ILE A 5 -6.46 6.30 -4.44
C ILE A 5 -6.04 4.83 -4.28
N LEU A 6 -6.65 3.91 -5.04
CA LEU A 6 -6.31 2.48 -4.98
C LEU A 6 -4.90 2.20 -5.54
N SER A 7 -4.53 2.86 -6.63
CA SER A 7 -3.18 2.74 -7.19
C SER A 7 -2.13 3.31 -6.24
N LEU A 8 -2.44 4.41 -5.54
CA LEU A 8 -1.55 4.94 -4.50
C LEU A 8 -1.37 3.96 -3.34
N ILE A 9 -2.47 3.43 -2.80
CA ILE A 9 -2.41 2.43 -1.71
C ILE A 9 -1.54 1.24 -2.11
N LEU A 10 -1.67 0.78 -3.36
CA LEU A 10 -0.91 -0.35 -3.91
C LEU A 10 0.58 -0.04 -4.09
N PHE A 11 0.93 1.11 -4.67
CA PHE A 11 2.30 1.40 -5.09
C PHE A 11 3.14 2.14 -4.04
N LEU A 12 2.54 2.81 -3.05
CA LEU A 12 3.28 3.51 -1.99
C LEU A 12 4.21 2.60 -1.18
N PRO A 13 3.78 1.41 -0.70
CA PRO A 13 4.66 0.51 0.03
C PRO A 13 5.78 -0.03 -0.86
N LEU A 14 5.49 -0.29 -2.15
CA LEU A 14 6.47 -0.73 -3.12
C LEU A 14 7.52 0.35 -3.40
N ALA A 15 7.10 1.61 -3.54
CA ALA A 15 8.03 2.73 -3.68
C ALA A 15 8.90 2.88 -2.42
N GLY A 16 8.31 2.73 -1.23
CA GLY A 16 9.03 2.71 0.04
C GLY A 16 10.08 1.61 0.13
N SER A 17 9.73 0.39 -0.27
CA SER A 17 10.62 -0.75 -0.38
C SER A 17 11.85 -0.45 -1.23
N ILE A 18 11.63 0.08 -2.44
CA ILE A 18 12.71 0.47 -3.36
C ILE A 18 13.61 1.53 -2.73
N LEU A 19 13.04 2.53 -2.07
CA LEU A 19 13.81 3.58 -1.39
C LEU A 19 14.62 3.04 -0.20
N VAL A 20 14.08 2.07 0.54
CA VAL A 20 14.79 1.35 1.62
C VAL A 20 16.00 0.58 1.08
N LEU A 21 15.91 -0.01 -0.12
CA LEU A 21 17.05 -0.71 -0.73
C LEU A 21 18.25 0.21 -0.99
N LEU A 22 18.00 1.48 -1.32
CA LEU A 22 19.03 2.48 -1.60
C LEU A 22 19.75 2.96 -0.32
N ILE A 23 19.18 2.76 0.86
CA ILE A 23 19.77 3.18 2.13
C ILE A 23 20.95 2.26 2.50
N PRO A 24 22.12 2.77 2.93
CA PRO A 24 23.23 1.94 3.38
C PRO A 24 22.83 0.96 4.49
N LYS A 25 23.28 -0.29 4.41
CA LYS A 25 22.86 -1.39 5.32
C LYS A 25 23.31 -1.17 6.77
N GLU A 26 24.29 -0.32 6.97
CA GLU A 26 24.84 0.11 8.25
C GLU A 26 23.83 0.96 9.04
N ASN A 27 22.98 1.71 8.33
CA ASN A 27 22.00 2.63 8.92
C ASN A 27 20.68 1.91 9.27
N LYS A 28 20.75 0.92 10.17
CA LYS A 28 19.59 0.10 10.59
C LYS A 28 18.40 0.95 11.06
N ASN A 29 18.65 2.02 11.81
CA ASN A 29 17.57 2.88 12.31
C ASN A 29 16.86 3.62 11.17
N LEU A 30 17.63 4.15 10.20
CA LEU A 30 17.07 4.86 9.05
C LEU A 30 16.23 3.92 8.19
N ILE A 31 16.66 2.67 7.99
CA ILE A 31 15.88 1.63 7.29
C ILE A 31 14.52 1.40 7.98
N LYS A 32 14.53 1.20 9.30
CA LYS A 32 13.30 0.95 10.07
C LYS A 32 12.35 2.14 10.02
N VAL A 33 12.85 3.36 10.26
CA VAL A 33 12.05 4.59 10.21
C VAL A 33 11.51 4.84 8.80
N ALA A 34 12.33 4.68 7.75
CA ALA A 34 11.90 4.86 6.37
C ALA A 34 10.78 3.88 6.01
N SER A 35 10.95 2.58 6.29
CA SER A 35 9.93 1.56 6.01
C SER A 35 8.56 1.90 6.65
N LEU A 36 8.57 2.34 7.91
CA LEU A 36 7.37 2.77 8.63
C LEU A 36 6.75 4.03 8.02
N VAL A 37 7.57 5.05 7.71
CA VAL A 37 7.09 6.30 7.09
C VAL A 37 6.41 6.02 5.74
N PHE A 38 6.91 5.06 4.95
CA PHE A 38 6.28 4.71 3.68
C PHE A 38 5.04 3.82 3.81
N SER A 39 4.84 3.12 4.93
CA SER A 39 3.61 2.35 5.17
C SER A 39 2.44 3.22 5.63
N LEU A 40 2.71 4.30 6.37
CA LEU A 40 1.69 5.18 6.95
C LEU A 40 0.75 5.82 5.92
N PRO A 41 1.22 6.34 4.77
CA PRO A 41 0.34 6.85 3.72
C PRO A 41 -0.71 5.84 3.26
N SER A 42 -0.33 4.56 3.04
CA SER A 42 -1.30 3.53 2.64
C SER A 42 -2.36 3.28 3.72
N LEU A 43 -1.98 3.33 5.01
CA LEU A 43 -2.92 3.24 6.12
C LEU A 43 -3.90 4.43 6.12
N VAL A 44 -3.39 5.65 6.02
CA VAL A 44 -4.23 6.86 5.97
C VAL A 44 -5.16 6.85 4.76
N LEU A 45 -4.65 6.52 3.57
CA LEU A 45 -5.45 6.45 2.35
C LEU A 45 -6.50 5.35 2.43
N SER A 46 -6.21 4.20 3.06
CA SER A 46 -7.22 3.16 3.28
C SER A 46 -8.35 3.62 4.22
N GLY A 47 -8.04 4.45 5.22
CA GLY A 47 -9.04 5.09 6.08
C GLY A 47 -9.89 6.13 5.32
N LEU A 48 -9.27 6.91 4.44
CA LEU A 48 -10.00 7.82 3.56
C LEU A 48 -10.89 7.06 2.57
N LEU A 49 -10.40 5.95 2.03
CA LEU A 49 -11.18 5.06 1.15
C LEU A 49 -12.45 4.59 1.86
N TYR A 50 -12.35 4.18 3.13
CA TYR A 50 -13.51 3.81 3.95
C TYR A 50 -14.47 4.98 4.14
N TYR A 51 -13.95 6.16 4.49
CA TYR A 51 -14.79 7.34 4.75
C TYR A 51 -15.60 7.78 3.53
N TYR A 52 -15.03 7.67 2.33
CA TYR A 52 -15.70 8.05 1.08
C TYR A 52 -16.47 6.91 0.39
N PHE A 53 -16.47 5.70 0.95
CA PHE A 53 -17.19 4.57 0.37
C PHE A 53 -18.70 4.68 0.62
N ASP A 54 -19.50 4.57 -0.45
CA ASP A 54 -20.95 4.57 -0.35
C ASP A 54 -21.49 3.16 -0.08
N HIS A 55 -21.86 2.89 1.17
CA HIS A 55 -22.37 1.57 1.57
C HIS A 55 -23.76 1.23 1.01
N SER A 56 -24.48 2.20 0.42
CA SER A 56 -25.80 1.95 -0.19
C SER A 56 -25.72 1.35 -1.59
N LEU A 57 -24.55 1.49 -2.24
CA LEU A 57 -24.32 0.99 -3.60
C LEU A 57 -23.66 -0.39 -3.56
N GLY A 58 -24.34 -1.40 -4.11
CA GLY A 58 -23.80 -2.76 -4.27
C GLY A 58 -22.80 -2.92 -5.42
N ALA A 59 -22.30 -1.83 -6.00
CA ALA A 59 -21.39 -1.83 -7.15
C ALA A 59 -19.94 -1.58 -6.71
N MET A 60 -18.99 -1.95 -7.57
CA MET A 60 -17.58 -1.60 -7.40
C MET A 60 -17.40 -0.08 -7.43
N GLN A 61 -16.63 0.46 -6.50
CA GLN A 61 -16.32 1.87 -6.36
C GLN A 61 -14.82 2.12 -6.55
N PHE A 62 -14.43 3.40 -6.70
CA PHE A 62 -13.04 3.81 -6.91
C PHE A 62 -12.36 3.08 -8.08
N GLN A 63 -13.11 2.87 -9.16
CA GLN A 63 -12.67 2.03 -10.27
C GLN A 63 -11.58 2.70 -11.09
N VAL A 64 -10.50 1.97 -11.36
CA VAL A 64 -9.46 2.32 -12.32
C VAL A 64 -9.54 1.33 -13.46
N ASN A 65 -9.61 1.80 -14.69
CA ASN A 65 -9.61 0.94 -15.87
C ASN A 65 -8.68 1.53 -16.92
N VAL A 66 -7.45 1.03 -16.97
CA VAL A 66 -6.42 1.49 -17.89
C VAL A 66 -5.97 0.33 -18.79
N PRO A 67 -5.97 0.48 -20.12
CA PRO A 67 -5.47 -0.57 -21.00
C PRO A 67 -3.97 -0.77 -20.76
N TRP A 68 -3.58 -1.99 -20.38
CA TRP A 68 -2.18 -2.33 -20.18
C TRP A 68 -1.56 -2.85 -21.48
N VAL A 69 -2.16 -3.90 -22.08
CA VAL A 69 -1.73 -4.44 -23.38
C VAL A 69 -2.95 -4.61 -24.27
N ARG A 70 -3.20 -3.60 -25.12
CA ARG A 70 -4.40 -3.52 -25.96
C ARG A 70 -4.52 -4.67 -26.96
N SER A 71 -3.41 -5.15 -27.51
CA SER A 71 -3.40 -6.20 -28.53
C SER A 71 -3.98 -7.53 -28.05
N VAL A 72 -3.96 -7.79 -26.75
CA VAL A 72 -4.49 -9.02 -26.13
C VAL A 72 -5.69 -8.75 -25.22
N GLY A 73 -6.20 -7.52 -25.19
CA GLY A 73 -7.32 -7.15 -24.33
C GLY A 73 -6.99 -7.17 -22.82
N LEU A 74 -5.73 -6.92 -22.43
CA LEU A 74 -5.33 -6.86 -21.02
C LEU A 74 -5.51 -5.46 -20.45
N PHE A 75 -6.22 -5.36 -19.33
CA PHE A 75 -6.49 -4.11 -18.62
C PHE A 75 -5.97 -4.16 -17.18
N TYR A 76 -5.40 -3.05 -16.74
CA TYR A 76 -5.21 -2.77 -15.32
C TYR A 76 -6.55 -2.28 -14.78
N GLN A 77 -7.27 -3.21 -14.14
CA GLN A 77 -8.58 -2.94 -13.58
C GLN A 77 -8.51 -3.05 -12.06
N LEU A 78 -8.72 -1.94 -11.37
CA LEU A 78 -8.89 -1.90 -9.92
C LEU A 78 -10.29 -1.39 -9.57
N GLY A 79 -10.74 -1.76 -8.39
CA GLY A 79 -11.93 -1.23 -7.75
C GLY A 79 -12.08 -1.90 -6.39
N VAL A 80 -13.00 -1.37 -5.59
CA VAL A 80 -13.28 -1.90 -4.26
C VAL A 80 -14.79 -2.04 -4.07
N ASP A 81 -15.21 -3.13 -3.44
CA ASP A 81 -16.58 -3.43 -3.01
C ASP A 81 -16.64 -3.56 -1.48
N GLY A 82 -17.82 -3.85 -0.94
CA GLY A 82 -18.02 -3.98 0.50
C GLY A 82 -17.20 -5.10 1.17
N ILE A 83 -16.73 -6.09 0.41
CA ILE A 83 -15.91 -7.20 0.94
C ILE A 83 -14.42 -6.87 0.88
N SER A 84 -13.95 -6.33 -0.25
CA SER A 84 -12.56 -5.96 -0.45
C SER A 84 -12.15 -4.73 0.36
N LEU A 85 -13.07 -3.80 0.66
CA LEU A 85 -12.79 -2.61 1.47
C LEU A 85 -12.15 -2.94 2.84
N PRO A 86 -12.77 -3.76 3.71
CA PRO A 86 -12.16 -4.12 4.98
C PRO A 86 -10.84 -4.89 4.81
N LEU A 87 -10.67 -5.66 3.72
CA LEU A 87 -9.42 -6.37 3.45
C LEU A 87 -8.28 -5.40 3.09
N VAL A 88 -8.55 -4.35 2.32
CA VAL A 88 -7.58 -3.30 2.00
C VAL A 88 -7.12 -2.57 3.28
N ILE A 89 -8.06 -2.19 4.13
CA ILE A 89 -7.77 -1.51 5.41
C ILE A 89 -6.98 -2.44 6.33
N LEU A 90 -7.41 -3.70 6.46
CA LEU A 90 -6.74 -4.70 7.28
C LEU A 90 -5.30 -4.93 6.81
N THR A 91 -5.07 -5.01 5.50
CA THR A 91 -3.73 -5.19 4.95
C THR A 91 -2.83 -3.99 5.29
N ALA A 92 -3.31 -2.76 5.07
CA ALA A 92 -2.53 -1.56 5.39
C ALA A 92 -2.22 -1.43 6.90
N LEU A 93 -3.19 -1.81 7.75
CA LEU A 93 -3.03 -1.83 9.20
C LEU A 93 -2.01 -2.89 9.62
N LEU A 94 -2.17 -4.14 9.16
CA LEU A 94 -1.28 -5.24 9.51
C LEU A 94 0.14 -4.98 9.02
N SER A 95 0.34 -4.43 7.81
CA SER A 95 1.65 -4.03 7.33
C SER A 95 2.30 -3.02 8.27
N THR A 96 1.59 -1.96 8.65
CA THR A 96 2.13 -0.92 9.55
C THR A 96 2.43 -1.48 10.95
N VAL A 97 1.51 -2.27 11.52
CA VAL A 97 1.71 -2.90 12.84
C VAL A 97 2.85 -3.91 12.80
N SER A 98 3.02 -4.66 11.71
CA SER A 98 4.12 -5.63 11.57
C SER A 98 5.48 -4.94 11.59
N LEU A 99 5.62 -3.78 10.95
CA LEU A 99 6.86 -2.99 10.98
C LEU A 99 7.19 -2.50 12.40
N LEU A 100 6.17 -2.07 13.15
CA LEU A 100 6.32 -1.67 14.55
C LEU A 100 6.67 -2.87 15.45
N ALA A 101 6.00 -4.01 15.27
CA ALA A 101 6.24 -5.22 16.05
C ALA A 101 7.66 -5.77 15.81
N SER A 102 8.16 -5.64 14.58
CA SER A 102 9.47 -6.13 14.17
C SER A 102 10.64 -5.20 14.52
N TRP A 103 10.41 -4.12 15.29
CA TRP A 103 11.44 -3.14 15.62
C TRP A 103 12.65 -3.73 16.37
N THR A 104 12.49 -4.86 17.04
CA THR A 104 13.55 -5.58 17.76
C THR A 104 14.46 -6.40 16.85
N ILE A 105 14.08 -6.61 15.58
CA ILE A 105 14.89 -7.38 14.62
C ILE A 105 16.16 -6.61 14.24
N ASN A 106 17.31 -7.25 14.42
CA ASN A 106 18.63 -6.68 14.13
C ASN A 106 19.45 -7.46 13.09
N GLU A 107 18.96 -8.64 12.70
CA GLU A 107 19.54 -9.51 11.68
C GLU A 107 18.94 -9.18 10.32
N LYS A 108 19.80 -9.09 9.29
CA LYS A 108 19.41 -8.83 7.88
C LYS A 108 18.38 -7.70 7.71
N VAL A 109 18.47 -6.63 8.51
CA VAL A 109 17.48 -5.54 8.59
C VAL A 109 17.06 -5.00 7.23
N LYS A 110 18.00 -4.74 6.33
CA LYS A 110 17.68 -4.25 4.98
C LYS A 110 16.69 -5.17 4.27
N GLY A 111 17.02 -6.45 4.13
CA GLY A 111 16.17 -7.40 3.41
C GLY A 111 14.88 -7.79 4.14
N TYR A 112 14.77 -7.49 5.43
CA TYR A 112 13.53 -7.70 6.19
C TYR A 112 12.56 -6.51 6.05
N PHE A 113 13.08 -5.28 6.03
CA PHE A 113 12.29 -4.04 6.02
C PHE A 113 12.13 -3.42 4.62
N SER A 114 12.82 -3.95 3.61
CA SER A 114 12.60 -3.64 2.19
C SER A 114 11.58 -4.58 1.59
#